data_AF-A0A8H5TK78-F1
#
_entry.id   AF-A0A8H5TK78-F1
#
_cell.length_a   1.000
_cell.length_b   1.000
_cell.length_c   1.000
_cell.angle_alpha   90.00
_cell.angle_beta   90.00
_cell.angle_gamma   90.00
#
_symmetry.space_group_name_H-M   'P 1'
#
loop_
_entity.id
_entity.type
_entity.pdbx_description
1 polymer ?
#
loop_
_entity_poly.entity_id
_entity_poly.type
_entity_poly.pdbx_seq_one_letter_code
_entity_poly.pdbx_strand_id
1 'polypeptide(L)'
;MLPSSSSGNFVPVTLLFSGQLIRSEDAPSTPLYHLSQEPARIVHRNLSIIFEKVEFAETGDPDGKVPRLRRRTQDLYYLVHPRRGNFRDDMPRYYITAAAPEALGNVQFYISKAAPGEIEFRAMLNPDKSAADIKLFNCDTQKLLFDIKPKEKGDHYEWVDADGRMVAYESKASDQHKLVIQIPLQQQMKDVMVALWILRIWHDVAESQERSQQCKSSSGLSEPTDSSIELESHTWPATASSQHRAIAQKVATAVGASRTGECH
;
A
#
# COMPACT_ATOMS: atom_id res chain seq x y z
N MET A 1 7.61 7.41 -46.06
CA MET A 1 8.70 6.92 -45.18
C MET A 1 8.24 7.11 -43.76
N LEU A 2 7.89 6.01 -43.07
CA LEU A 2 7.59 6.01 -41.64
C LEU A 2 8.90 5.74 -40.89
N PRO A 3 9.24 6.47 -39.82
CA PRO A 3 10.37 6.12 -39.00
C PRO A 3 10.03 4.85 -38.22
N SER A 4 10.86 3.83 -38.40
CA SER A 4 10.83 2.57 -37.70
C SER A 4 10.85 2.81 -36.18
N SER A 5 9.80 2.38 -35.49
CA SER A 5 9.78 2.33 -34.03
C SER A 5 10.92 1.44 -33.58
N SER A 6 11.94 2.04 -32.97
CA SER A 6 12.97 1.31 -32.25
C SER A 6 12.29 0.58 -31.09
N SER A 7 12.03 -0.71 -31.26
CA SER A 7 11.70 -1.63 -30.17
C SER A 7 12.93 -1.70 -29.26
N GLY A 8 13.09 -0.71 -28.39
CA GLY A 8 14.07 -0.77 -27.32
C GLY A 8 13.70 -1.95 -26.44
N ASN A 9 14.59 -2.94 -26.33
CA ASN A 9 14.40 -4.09 -25.46
C ASN A 9 14.31 -3.58 -24.02
N PHE A 10 13.09 -3.51 -23.49
CA PHE A 10 12.84 -3.28 -22.08
C PHE A 10 13.10 -4.57 -21.31
N VAL A 11 13.87 -4.49 -20.23
CA VAL A 11 14.10 -5.61 -19.32
C VAL A 11 13.08 -5.48 -18.18
N PRO A 12 12.25 -6.51 -17.94
CA PRO A 12 11.33 -6.52 -16.81
C PRO A 12 12.02 -6.27 -15.48
N VAL A 13 11.36 -5.51 -14.60
CA VAL A 13 11.90 -5.17 -13.27
C VAL A 13 11.23 -6.05 -12.23
N THR A 14 12.02 -6.84 -11.51
CA THR A 14 11.53 -7.66 -10.39
C THR A 14 11.78 -6.96 -9.06
N LEU A 15 10.70 -6.76 -8.30
CA LEU A 15 10.74 -6.23 -6.94
C LEU A 15 10.46 -7.32 -5.93
N LEU A 16 11.23 -7.30 -4.83
CA LEU A 16 11.17 -8.27 -3.74
C LEU A 16 10.72 -7.57 -2.47
N PHE A 17 9.67 -8.07 -1.84
CA PHE A 17 9.18 -7.59 -0.55
C PHE A 17 9.57 -8.54 0.59
N SER A 18 10.17 -8.00 1.65
CA SER A 18 10.54 -8.76 2.85
C SER A 18 10.54 -7.85 4.09
N GLY A 19 9.76 -8.25 5.10
CA GLY A 19 9.56 -7.47 6.33
C GLY A 19 8.94 -6.10 6.05
N GLN A 20 9.78 -5.06 6.07
CA GLN A 20 9.40 -3.65 5.86
C GLN A 20 10.07 -3.02 4.64
N LEU A 21 10.81 -3.80 3.84
CA LEU A 21 11.67 -3.28 2.79
C LEU A 21 11.31 -3.88 1.44
N ILE A 22 11.38 -3.04 0.41
CA ILE A 22 11.22 -3.46 -0.98
C ILE A 22 12.51 -3.14 -1.72
N ARG A 23 13.03 -4.13 -2.44
CA ARG A 23 14.30 -4.09 -3.16
C ARG A 23 14.13 -4.54 -4.60
N SER A 24 15.05 -4.12 -5.47
CA SER A 24 15.18 -4.76 -6.77
C SER A 24 15.87 -6.11 -6.62
N GLU A 25 15.46 -7.10 -7.41
CA GLU A 25 16.17 -8.39 -7.50
C GLU A 25 17.60 -8.19 -8.03
N ASP A 26 17.81 -7.24 -8.94
CA ASP A 26 19.13 -6.90 -9.52
C ASP A 26 20.05 -6.16 -8.53
N ALA A 27 19.48 -5.54 -7.50
CA ALA A 27 20.21 -4.73 -6.52
C ALA A 27 19.70 -4.97 -5.10
N PRO A 28 19.85 -6.19 -4.56
CA PRO A 28 19.22 -6.60 -3.30
C PRO A 28 19.77 -5.86 -2.08
N SER A 29 20.99 -5.30 -2.16
CA SER A 29 21.59 -4.55 -1.06
C SER A 29 20.99 -3.15 -0.88
N THR A 30 20.32 -2.60 -1.90
CA THR A 30 19.82 -1.22 -1.90
C THR A 30 18.29 -1.20 -1.83
N PRO A 31 17.69 -0.83 -0.69
CA PRO A 31 16.24 -0.70 -0.60
C PRO A 31 15.74 0.47 -1.45
N LEU A 32 14.64 0.25 -2.17
CA LEU A 32 13.95 1.26 -2.95
C LEU A 32 12.81 1.90 -2.16
N TYR A 33 12.12 1.08 -1.36
CA TYR A 33 11.00 1.53 -0.53
C TYR A 33 11.09 0.96 0.88
N HIS A 34 10.42 1.64 1.80
CA HIS A 34 10.35 1.30 3.20
C HIS A 34 8.92 1.48 3.72
N LEU A 35 8.50 0.59 4.61
CA LEU A 35 7.22 0.65 5.32
C LEU A 35 7.47 1.03 6.78
N SER A 36 6.60 1.86 7.36
CA SER A 36 6.69 2.17 8.80
C SER A 36 6.46 0.95 9.71
N GLN A 37 5.78 -0.08 9.20
CA GLN A 37 5.49 -1.33 9.91
C GLN A 37 5.21 -2.46 8.92
N GLU A 38 5.34 -3.71 9.37
CA GLU A 38 5.02 -4.88 8.55
C GLU A 38 3.49 -5.07 8.45
N PRO A 39 2.96 -5.42 7.26
CA PRO A 39 1.54 -5.74 7.09
C PRO A 39 1.03 -6.86 8.01
N ALA A 40 1.91 -7.76 8.46
CA ALA A 40 1.57 -8.87 9.35
C ALA A 40 1.54 -8.53 10.84
N ARG A 41 2.07 -7.36 11.24
CA ARG A 41 2.06 -6.93 12.64
C ARG A 41 0.73 -6.29 12.99
N ILE A 42 -0.08 -7.03 13.76
CA ILE A 42 -1.34 -6.54 14.31
C ILE A 42 -1.04 -5.54 15.44
N VAL A 43 -1.45 -4.29 15.28
CA VAL A 43 -1.57 -3.33 16.39
C VAL A 43 -3.04 -2.95 16.53
N HIS A 44 -3.56 -2.91 17.76
CA HIS A 44 -4.99 -2.88 18.08
C HIS A 44 -5.77 -1.60 17.70
N ARG A 45 -5.24 -0.68 16.90
CA ARG A 45 -5.93 0.58 16.51
C ARG A 45 -5.87 0.83 15.01
N ASN A 46 -6.88 1.53 14.46
CA ASN A 46 -7.02 1.95 13.07
C ASN A 46 -5.66 2.08 12.38
N LEU A 47 -5.37 1.16 11.46
CA LEU A 47 -4.02 0.97 10.93
C LEU A 47 -3.83 1.81 9.68
N SER A 48 -2.83 2.69 9.74
CA SER A 48 -2.20 3.26 8.55
C SER A 48 -0.75 2.77 8.48
N ILE A 49 -0.28 2.34 7.32
CA ILE A 49 1.14 2.10 7.06
C ILE A 49 1.66 3.26 6.22
N ILE A 50 2.74 3.90 6.66
CA ILE A 50 3.43 4.91 5.85
C ILE A 50 4.30 4.16 4.85
N PHE A 51 4.09 4.42 3.57
CA PHE A 51 4.89 3.91 2.46
C PHE A 51 5.83 5.00 1.97
N GLU A 52 7.12 4.76 2.13
CA GLU A 52 8.19 5.73 1.90
C GLU A 52 9.10 5.28 0.75
N LYS A 53 9.54 6.24 -0.06
CA LYS A 53 10.68 6.07 -0.96
C LYS A 53 11.97 6.22 -0.17
N VAL A 54 12.97 5.38 -0.46
CA VAL A 54 14.31 5.51 0.10
C VAL A 54 15.21 6.22 -0.89
N GLU A 55 15.84 7.30 -0.45
CA GLU A 55 16.79 8.08 -1.23
C GLU A 55 18.13 8.17 -0.50
N PHE A 56 19.21 8.21 -1.26
CA PHE A 56 20.56 8.34 -0.72
C PHE A 56 21.13 9.67 -1.18
N ALA A 57 21.29 10.60 -0.24
CA ALA A 57 21.86 11.91 -0.53
C ALA A 57 23.33 11.94 -0.11
N GLU A 58 24.21 12.30 -1.04
CA GLU A 58 25.58 12.66 -0.71
C GLU A 58 25.57 13.98 0.04
N THR A 59 26.01 13.96 1.30
CA THR A 59 26.20 15.21 2.04
C THR A 59 27.67 15.58 1.91
N GLY A 60 27.94 16.71 1.26
CA GLY A 60 29.25 17.33 1.25
C GLY A 60 29.62 17.76 2.67
N ASP A 61 30.78 17.31 3.15
CA ASP A 61 31.35 17.78 4.39
C ASP A 61 31.91 19.19 4.16
N PRO A 62 31.49 20.24 4.91
CA PRO A 62 32.10 21.56 4.80
C PRO A 62 33.61 21.55 5.13
N ASP A 63 34.12 20.48 5.75
CA ASP A 63 35.51 20.32 6.19
C ASP A 63 36.39 19.50 5.22
N GLY A 64 35.93 19.24 3.99
CA GLY A 64 36.75 18.65 2.92
C GLY A 64 37.07 17.16 3.04
N LYS A 65 36.38 16.42 3.93
CA LYS A 65 36.48 14.95 3.99
C LYS A 65 35.47 14.25 3.07
N VAL A 66 35.79 12.98 2.78
CA VAL A 66 35.06 12.07 1.87
C VAL A 66 33.54 12.20 2.02
N PRO A 67 32.78 12.36 0.91
CA PRO A 67 31.32 12.48 0.94
C PRO A 67 30.68 11.35 1.74
N ARG A 68 29.80 11.69 2.69
CA ARG A 68 29.03 10.69 3.44
C ARG A 68 27.67 10.50 2.77
N LEU A 69 27.36 9.26 2.40
CA LEU A 69 26.05 8.90 1.86
C LEU A 69 25.05 8.78 3.02
N ARG A 70 24.08 9.70 3.10
CA ARG A 70 23.03 9.68 4.12
C ARG A 70 21.73 9.16 3.52
N ARG A 71 21.18 8.11 4.12
CA ARG A 71 19.82 7.64 3.82
C ARG A 71 18.80 8.70 4.24
N ARG A 72 17.91 9.07 3.33
CA ARG A 72 16.72 9.88 3.54
C ARG A 72 15.49 9.09 3.09
N THR A 73 14.35 9.39 3.66
CA THR A 73 13.07 8.82 3.24
C THR A 73 12.11 9.94 2.86
N GLN A 74 11.24 9.64 1.89
CA GLN A 74 10.16 10.52 1.46
C GLN A 74 8.85 9.75 1.55
N ASP A 75 7.91 10.22 2.37
CA ASP A 75 6.55 9.69 2.41
C ASP A 75 5.90 9.84 1.04
N LEU A 76 5.41 8.74 0.47
CA LEU A 76 4.70 8.75 -0.80
C LEU A 76 3.20 8.53 -0.58
N TYR A 77 2.85 7.51 0.19
CA TYR A 77 1.46 7.12 0.41
C TYR A 77 1.22 6.66 1.85
N TYR A 78 -0.01 6.86 2.34
CA TYR A 78 -0.51 6.21 3.54
C TYR A 78 -1.48 5.11 3.13
N LEU A 79 -1.13 3.85 3.43
CA LEU A 79 -1.97 2.69 3.18
C LEU A 79 -2.92 2.53 4.35
N VAL A 80 -4.21 2.33 4.09
CA VAL A 80 -5.24 2.31 5.13
C VAL A 80 -6.09 1.06 5.03
N HIS A 81 -6.23 0.40 6.19
CA HIS A 81 -7.22 -0.64 6.45
C HIS A 81 -7.99 -0.27 7.73
N PRO A 82 -9.21 0.28 7.61
CA PRO A 82 -10.06 0.49 8.78
C PRO A 82 -10.60 -0.84 9.29
N ARG A 83 -10.52 -1.08 10.60
CA ARG A 83 -11.05 -2.30 11.22
C ARG A 83 -12.59 -2.26 11.21
N ARG A 84 -13.22 -3.44 11.10
CA ARG A 84 -14.67 -3.61 11.23
C ARG A 84 -15.22 -2.95 12.50
N GLY A 85 -16.29 -2.16 12.33
CA GLY A 85 -17.08 -1.58 13.43
C GLY A 85 -17.44 -0.11 13.27
N ASN A 86 -16.67 0.65 12.48
CA ASN A 86 -16.88 2.09 12.28
C ASN A 86 -17.03 2.48 10.80
N PHE A 87 -17.60 1.59 9.97
CA PHE A 87 -17.86 1.94 8.58
C PHE A 87 -19.12 2.80 8.51
N ARG A 88 -18.97 4.00 7.96
CA ARG A 88 -20.05 4.58 7.16
C ARG A 88 -20.06 3.80 5.84
N ASP A 89 -21.24 3.49 5.30
CA ASP A 89 -21.37 2.76 4.02
C ASP A 89 -20.65 3.47 2.85
N ASP A 90 -20.26 4.74 3.02
CA ASP A 90 -19.63 5.59 2.00
C ASP A 90 -18.08 5.48 1.91
N MET A 91 -17.40 4.78 2.83
CA MET A 91 -15.92 4.75 2.87
C MET A 91 -15.36 3.38 2.43
N PRO A 92 -14.42 3.34 1.46
CA PRO A 92 -13.79 2.09 1.04
C PRO A 92 -13.00 1.42 2.17
N ARG A 93 -13.07 0.09 2.24
CA ARG A 93 -12.38 -0.71 3.26
C ARG A 93 -10.86 -0.76 3.05
N TYR A 94 -10.38 -0.51 1.84
CA TYR A 94 -8.96 -0.52 1.52
C TYR A 94 -8.67 0.63 0.56
N TYR A 95 -7.72 1.49 0.91
CA TYR A 95 -7.31 2.60 0.07
C TYR A 95 -5.90 3.08 0.41
N ILE A 96 -5.34 3.88 -0.48
CA ILE A 96 -4.12 4.65 -0.22
C ILE A 96 -4.41 6.14 -0.41
N THR A 97 -3.77 6.97 0.41
CA THR A 97 -3.78 8.43 0.22
C THR A 97 -2.39 8.94 -0.10
N ALA A 98 -2.30 9.85 -1.07
CA ALA A 98 -1.07 10.53 -1.44
C ALA A 98 -0.58 11.41 -0.28
N ALA A 99 0.67 11.22 0.14
CA ALA A 99 1.25 11.98 1.24
C ALA A 99 1.45 13.47 0.90
N ALA A 100 1.62 13.77 -0.39
CA ALA A 100 1.77 15.11 -0.93
C ALA A 100 1.04 15.26 -2.28
N PRO A 101 0.62 16.47 -2.68
CA PRO A 101 -0.11 16.72 -3.93
C PRO A 101 0.66 16.36 -5.21
N GLU A 102 1.98 16.24 -5.14
CA GLU A 102 2.84 15.87 -6.27
C GLU A 102 2.83 14.37 -6.59
N ALA A 103 2.26 13.54 -5.70
CA ALA A 103 2.02 12.14 -5.98
C ALA A 103 0.85 11.98 -6.98
N LEU A 104 0.63 10.75 -7.47
CA LEU A 104 -0.36 10.52 -8.53
C LEU A 104 -1.81 10.81 -8.08
N GLY A 105 -2.08 10.69 -6.78
CA GLY A 105 -3.37 10.97 -6.16
C GLY A 105 -3.80 9.87 -5.18
N ASN A 106 -4.97 10.03 -4.56
CA ASN A 106 -5.56 9.00 -3.71
C ASN A 106 -6.13 7.85 -4.55
N VAL A 107 -6.06 6.61 -4.09
CA VAL A 107 -6.58 5.44 -4.82
C VAL A 107 -7.45 4.59 -3.92
N GLN A 108 -8.67 4.29 -4.38
CA GLN A 108 -9.56 3.33 -3.73
C GLN A 108 -9.34 1.93 -4.28
N PHE A 109 -9.43 0.92 -3.40
CA PHE A 109 -9.28 -0.47 -3.76
C PHE A 109 -10.63 -1.17 -3.58
N TYR A 110 -11.35 -1.35 -4.69
CA TYR A 110 -12.61 -2.09 -4.71
C TYR A 110 -12.31 -3.59 -4.80
N ILE A 111 -13.07 -4.37 -4.04
CA ILE A 111 -12.89 -5.82 -3.94
C ILE A 111 -14.18 -6.47 -4.41
N SER A 112 -14.08 -7.40 -5.34
CA SER A 112 -15.21 -8.18 -5.84
C SER A 112 -14.87 -9.66 -5.85
N LYS A 113 -15.89 -10.52 -5.84
CA LYS A 113 -15.72 -11.97 -5.93
C LYS A 113 -16.18 -12.42 -7.31
N ALA A 114 -15.27 -12.91 -8.13
CA ALA A 114 -15.59 -13.44 -9.46
C ALA A 114 -16.16 -14.86 -9.35
N ALA A 115 -15.57 -15.69 -8.49
CA ALA A 115 -16.01 -17.04 -8.19
C ALA A 115 -15.68 -17.41 -6.72
N PRO A 116 -16.19 -18.53 -6.18
CA PRO A 116 -15.80 -19.00 -4.84
C PRO A 116 -14.28 -19.19 -4.72
N GLY A 117 -13.63 -18.34 -3.93
CA GLY A 117 -12.16 -18.36 -3.76
C GLY A 117 -11.39 -17.43 -4.70
N GLU A 118 -12.04 -16.87 -5.72
CA GLU A 118 -11.45 -15.92 -6.67
C GLU A 118 -11.88 -14.49 -6.33
N ILE A 119 -10.93 -13.72 -5.80
CA ILE A 119 -11.11 -12.31 -5.46
C ILE A 119 -10.45 -11.48 -6.56
N GLU A 120 -11.16 -10.46 -7.06
CA GLU A 120 -10.61 -9.46 -7.97
C GLU A 120 -10.55 -8.10 -7.27
N PHE A 121 -9.55 -7.31 -7.62
CA PHE A 121 -9.38 -5.95 -7.12
C PHE A 121 -9.43 -4.95 -8.28
N ARG A 122 -10.00 -3.78 -8.00
CA ARG A 122 -10.02 -2.65 -8.92
C ARG A 122 -9.49 -1.41 -8.23
N ALA A 123 -8.40 -0.87 -8.76
CA ALA A 123 -7.75 0.34 -8.27
C ALA A 123 -8.31 1.57 -8.99
N MET A 124 -9.00 2.45 -8.25
CA MET A 124 -9.65 3.64 -8.79
C MET A 124 -8.96 4.91 -8.29
N LEU A 125 -8.29 5.61 -9.20
CA LEU A 125 -7.48 6.81 -8.95
C LEU A 125 -8.34 8.07 -8.89
N ASN A 126 -8.07 8.90 -7.90
CA ASN A 126 -8.58 10.27 -7.74
C ASN A 126 -7.36 11.21 -7.87
N PRO A 127 -7.02 11.66 -9.08
CA PRO A 127 -5.73 12.30 -9.34
C PRO A 127 -5.61 13.70 -8.71
N ASP A 128 -6.73 14.29 -8.34
CA ASP A 128 -6.85 15.63 -7.75
C ASP A 128 -6.91 15.60 -6.21
N LYS A 129 -6.59 14.46 -5.58
CA LYS A 129 -6.75 14.25 -4.14
C LYS A 129 -5.47 13.77 -3.47
N SER A 130 -5.29 14.22 -2.24
CA SER A 130 -4.20 13.89 -1.34
C SER A 130 -4.72 13.62 0.09
N ALA A 131 -3.82 13.29 1.01
CA ALA A 131 -4.13 13.14 2.43
C ALA A 131 -4.43 14.49 3.13
N ALA A 132 -4.07 15.61 2.51
CA ALA A 132 -4.34 16.94 3.06
C ALA A 132 -5.80 17.38 2.85
N ASP A 133 -6.47 16.79 1.86
CA ASP A 133 -7.83 17.15 1.48
C ASP A 133 -8.87 16.72 2.54
N ILE A 134 -9.93 17.52 2.67
CA ILE A 134 -11.05 17.22 3.56
C ILE A 134 -11.85 16.04 3.02
N LYS A 135 -12.15 16.05 1.72
CA LYS A 135 -12.84 14.96 1.02
C LYS A 135 -11.78 14.14 0.27
N LEU A 136 -11.41 12.98 0.83
CA LEU A 136 -10.34 12.14 0.29
C LEU A 136 -10.66 11.55 -1.09
N PHE A 137 -11.94 11.43 -1.43
CA PHE A 137 -12.37 10.80 -2.66
C PHE A 137 -13.58 11.46 -3.30
N ASN A 138 -13.68 11.36 -4.61
CA ASN A 138 -14.81 11.77 -5.40
C ASN A 138 -15.12 10.68 -6.45
N CYS A 139 -16.22 9.95 -6.27
CA CYS A 139 -16.62 8.84 -7.15
C CYS A 139 -16.81 9.27 -8.61
N ASP A 140 -17.24 10.51 -8.84
CA ASP A 140 -17.55 11.02 -10.18
C ASP A 140 -16.31 11.29 -11.04
N THR A 141 -15.14 11.48 -10.40
CA THR A 141 -13.89 11.83 -11.11
C THR A 141 -12.87 10.68 -11.10
N GLN A 142 -13.28 9.50 -10.64
CA GLN A 142 -12.38 8.37 -10.55
C GLN A 142 -12.00 7.85 -11.92
N LYS A 143 -10.74 7.43 -12.04
CA LYS A 143 -10.20 6.79 -13.22
C LYS A 143 -9.70 5.40 -12.85
N LEU A 144 -10.02 4.41 -13.67
CA LEU A 144 -9.43 3.09 -13.53
C LEU A 144 -7.91 3.24 -13.68
N LEU A 145 -7.18 2.70 -12.70
CA LEU A 145 -5.73 2.64 -12.74
C LEU A 145 -5.28 1.22 -13.09
N PHE A 146 -5.76 0.24 -12.33
CA PHE A 146 -5.49 -1.17 -12.55
C PHE A 146 -6.71 -2.03 -12.25
N ASP A 147 -6.99 -3.00 -13.11
CA ASP A 147 -7.71 -4.21 -12.74
C ASP A 147 -6.70 -5.27 -12.32
N ILE A 148 -6.94 -5.94 -11.20
CA ILE A 148 -6.02 -6.90 -10.60
C ILE A 148 -6.77 -8.20 -10.39
N LYS A 149 -6.40 -9.21 -11.17
CA LYS A 149 -7.18 -10.44 -11.29
C LYS A 149 -6.35 -11.65 -10.92
N PRO A 150 -6.96 -12.69 -10.34
CA PRO A 150 -6.25 -13.94 -10.13
C PRO A 150 -5.88 -14.52 -11.49
N LYS A 151 -4.69 -15.11 -11.56
CA LYS A 151 -4.26 -15.83 -12.75
C LYS A 151 -5.06 -17.13 -12.87
N GLU A 152 -5.44 -17.52 -14.09
CA GLU A 152 -6.17 -18.78 -14.34
C GLU A 152 -5.45 -20.02 -13.77
N LYS A 153 -4.13 -19.96 -13.61
CA LYS A 153 -3.31 -21.01 -13.00
C LYS A 153 -2.35 -20.41 -11.98
N GLY A 154 -2.65 -20.60 -10.69
CA GLY A 154 -1.78 -20.30 -9.55
C GLY A 154 -2.36 -19.25 -8.60
N ASP A 155 -1.74 -19.12 -7.44
CA ASP A 155 -2.18 -18.22 -6.36
C ASP A 155 -1.61 -16.81 -6.51
N HIS A 156 -1.63 -16.29 -7.74
CA HIS A 156 -0.97 -15.02 -8.09
C HIS A 156 -1.90 -14.10 -8.85
N TYR A 157 -1.59 -12.81 -8.81
CA TYR A 157 -2.38 -11.76 -9.44
C TYR A 157 -1.68 -11.19 -10.67
N GLU A 158 -2.46 -10.90 -11.70
CA GLU A 158 -2.05 -10.13 -12.88
C GLU A 158 -2.62 -8.73 -12.77
N TRP A 159 -1.78 -7.74 -13.11
CA TRP A 159 -2.13 -6.32 -13.05
C TRP A 159 -2.30 -5.81 -14.47
N VAL A 160 -3.49 -5.31 -14.77
CA VAL A 160 -3.92 -4.87 -16.10
C VAL A 160 -4.25 -3.38 -16.04
N ASP A 161 -3.69 -2.57 -16.94
CA ASP A 161 -3.98 -1.14 -17.01
C ASP A 161 -5.38 -0.84 -17.59
N ALA A 162 -5.73 0.45 -17.63
CA ALA A 162 -7.01 0.91 -18.17
C ALA A 162 -7.21 0.60 -19.67
N ASP A 163 -6.13 0.35 -20.42
CA ASP A 163 -6.18 -0.02 -21.84
C ASP A 163 -6.31 -1.55 -22.03
N GLY A 164 -6.39 -2.32 -20.94
CA GLY A 164 -6.49 -3.78 -20.97
C GLY A 164 -5.14 -4.48 -21.18
N ARG A 165 -4.01 -3.77 -21.02
CA ARG A 165 -2.67 -4.36 -21.19
C ARG A 165 -2.14 -4.86 -19.86
N MET A 166 -1.58 -6.07 -19.85
CA MET A 166 -0.89 -6.58 -18.66
C MET A 166 0.41 -5.80 -18.44
N VAL A 167 0.51 -5.14 -17.29
CA VAL A 167 1.65 -4.28 -16.94
C VAL A 167 2.58 -4.90 -15.90
N ALA A 168 2.05 -5.80 -15.06
CA ALA A 168 2.82 -6.52 -14.06
C ALA A 168 2.10 -7.82 -13.66
N TYR A 169 2.83 -8.72 -12.99
CA TYR A 169 2.24 -9.86 -12.31
C TYR A 169 2.96 -10.15 -11.00
N GLU A 170 2.26 -10.79 -10.09
CA GLU A 170 2.80 -11.27 -8.82
C GLU A 170 3.36 -12.68 -8.97
N SER A 171 4.37 -12.98 -8.18
CA SER A 171 4.91 -14.33 -8.05
C SER A 171 5.28 -14.57 -6.60
N LYS A 172 5.08 -15.79 -6.12
CA LYS A 172 5.55 -16.21 -4.81
C LYS A 172 6.56 -17.33 -5.01
N ALA A 173 7.81 -17.06 -4.67
CA ALA A 173 8.86 -18.08 -4.64
C ALA A 173 9.44 -18.11 -3.22
N SER A 174 9.46 -19.28 -2.59
CA SER A 174 10.10 -19.50 -1.27
C SER A 174 9.63 -18.52 -0.19
N ASP A 175 8.31 -18.35 -0.04
CA ASP A 175 7.67 -17.42 0.90
C ASP A 175 8.00 -15.92 0.75
N GLN A 176 8.69 -15.55 -0.32
CA GLN A 176 8.95 -14.16 -0.66
C GLN A 176 7.92 -13.67 -1.68
N HIS A 177 7.30 -12.52 -1.39
CA HIS A 177 6.42 -11.84 -2.33
C HIS A 177 7.27 -11.13 -3.40
N LYS A 178 6.97 -11.40 -4.67
CA LYS A 178 7.59 -10.76 -5.82
C LYS A 178 6.55 -10.05 -6.68
N LEU A 179 6.92 -8.89 -7.20
CA LEU A 179 6.18 -8.15 -8.24
C LEU A 179 7.08 -7.98 -9.45
N VAL A 180 6.66 -8.47 -10.61
CA VAL A 180 7.41 -8.37 -11.85
C VAL A 180 6.72 -7.38 -12.77
N ILE A 181 7.36 -6.24 -13.02
CA ILE A 181 6.85 -5.17 -13.89
C ILE A 181 7.34 -5.44 -15.32
N GLN A 182 6.40 -5.61 -16.25
CA GLN A 182 6.64 -6.06 -17.62
C GLN A 182 6.80 -4.93 -18.64
N ILE A 183 6.43 -3.70 -18.27
CA ILE A 183 6.52 -2.53 -19.14
C ILE A 183 7.26 -1.37 -18.46
N PRO A 184 7.87 -0.44 -19.22
CA PRO A 184 8.43 0.77 -18.64
C PRO A 184 7.31 1.64 -18.05
N LEU A 185 7.44 1.98 -16.77
CA LEU A 185 6.51 2.85 -16.05
C LEU A 185 7.20 4.15 -15.66
N GLN A 186 6.46 5.25 -15.69
CA GLN A 186 6.88 6.51 -15.06
C GLN A 186 6.98 6.30 -13.54
N GLN A 187 7.88 7.04 -12.89
CA GLN A 187 8.19 6.85 -11.48
C GLN A 187 6.93 6.92 -10.58
N GLN A 188 6.07 7.92 -10.76
CA GLN A 188 4.82 8.06 -9.98
C GLN A 188 3.89 6.84 -10.15
N MET A 189 3.79 6.29 -11.37
CA MET A 189 2.99 5.09 -11.67
C MET A 189 3.59 3.84 -11.03
N LYS A 190 4.92 3.72 -11.03
CA LYS A 190 5.63 2.64 -10.34
C LYS A 190 5.40 2.74 -8.83
N ASP A 191 5.56 3.92 -8.26
CA ASP A 191 5.40 4.17 -6.82
C ASP A 191 4.00 3.79 -6.32
N VAL A 192 2.95 4.21 -7.03
CA VAL A 192 1.57 3.86 -6.68
C VAL A 192 1.30 2.37 -6.86
N MET A 193 1.81 1.74 -7.91
CA MET A 193 1.65 0.29 -8.13
C MET A 193 2.28 -0.52 -7.00
N VAL A 194 3.50 -0.15 -6.58
CA VAL A 194 4.19 -0.83 -5.47
C VAL A 194 3.44 -0.61 -4.16
N ALA A 195 2.93 0.59 -3.89
CA ALA A 195 2.10 0.86 -2.71
C ALA A 195 0.81 0.01 -2.71
N LEU A 196 0.12 -0.07 -3.84
CA LEU A 196 -1.09 -0.89 -3.99
C LEU A 196 -0.79 -2.38 -3.85
N TRP A 197 0.36 -2.85 -4.35
CA TRP A 197 0.79 -4.23 -4.17
C TRP A 197 0.96 -4.59 -2.70
N ILE A 198 1.56 -3.70 -1.90
CA ILE A 198 1.65 -3.88 -0.45
C ILE A 198 0.25 -3.84 0.21
N LEU A 199 -0.64 -2.94 -0.20
CA LEU A 199 -2.02 -2.90 0.31
C LEU A 199 -2.76 -4.20 0.02
N ARG A 200 -2.55 -4.79 -1.16
CA ARG A 200 -3.12 -6.10 -1.53
C ARG A 200 -2.54 -7.23 -0.68
N ILE A 201 -1.23 -7.26 -0.43
CA ILE A 201 -0.62 -8.22 0.50
C ILE A 201 -1.23 -8.09 1.88
N TRP A 202 -1.42 -6.86 2.33
CA TRP A 202 -2.04 -6.61 3.61
C TRP A 202 -3.48 -7.12 3.68
N HIS A 203 -4.27 -6.98 2.61
CA HIS A 203 -5.61 -7.58 2.52
C HIS A 203 -5.59 -9.09 2.80
N ASP A 204 -4.71 -9.86 2.15
CA ASP A 204 -4.68 -11.32 2.37
C ASP A 204 -4.31 -11.69 3.80
N VAL A 205 -3.35 -10.97 4.38
CA VAL A 205 -2.94 -11.20 5.77
C VAL A 205 -4.07 -10.85 6.73
N ALA A 206 -4.77 -9.73 6.52
CA ALA A 206 -5.90 -9.34 7.36
C ALA A 206 -7.06 -10.35 7.25
N GLU A 207 -7.46 -10.74 6.03
CA GLU A 207 -8.60 -11.64 5.81
C GLU A 207 -8.30 -13.08 6.26
N SER A 208 -7.07 -13.58 6.11
CA SER A 208 -6.69 -14.91 6.62
C SER A 208 -6.70 -14.98 8.16
N GLN A 209 -6.28 -13.90 8.81
CA GLN A 209 -6.35 -13.77 10.27
C GLN A 209 -7.80 -13.66 10.74
N GLU A 210 -8.66 -12.88 10.06
CA GLU A 210 -10.09 -12.78 10.37
C GLU A 210 -10.77 -14.16 10.32
N ARG A 211 -10.52 -14.95 9.27
CA ARG A 211 -11.02 -16.34 9.16
C ARG A 211 -10.55 -17.21 10.34
N SER A 212 -9.28 -17.08 10.72
CA SER A 212 -8.70 -17.83 11.83
C SER A 212 -9.32 -17.45 13.19
N GLN A 213 -9.64 -16.16 13.40
CA GLN A 213 -10.31 -15.68 14.61
C GLN A 213 -11.77 -16.11 14.68
N GLN A 214 -12.49 -16.10 13.55
CA GLN A 214 -13.88 -16.56 13.47
C GLN A 214 -13.98 -18.07 13.77
N CYS A 215 -13.06 -18.88 13.25
CA CYS A 215 -13.01 -20.31 13.56
C CYS A 215 -12.82 -20.56 15.07
N LYS A 216 -11.87 -19.84 15.71
CA LYS A 216 -11.61 -19.96 17.15
C LYS A 216 -12.79 -19.55 18.03
N SER A 217 -13.52 -18.53 17.63
CA SER A 217 -14.71 -18.06 18.36
C SER A 217 -15.93 -18.95 18.13
N SER A 218 -16.02 -19.64 16.99
CA SER A 218 -17.05 -20.66 16.73
C SER A 218 -16.78 -22.02 17.40
N SER A 219 -15.53 -22.29 17.82
CA SER A 219 -15.11 -23.57 18.42
C SER A 219 -15.12 -23.62 19.95
N GLY A 220 -15.71 -22.62 20.63
CA GLY A 220 -16.12 -22.67 22.04
C GLY A 220 -15.22 -23.45 23.01
N LEU A 221 -14.07 -22.88 23.39
CA LEU A 221 -13.45 -23.21 24.68
C LEU A 221 -13.08 -21.89 25.36
N SER A 222 -13.97 -21.42 26.22
CA SER A 222 -13.76 -20.25 27.06
C SER A 222 -12.94 -20.63 28.28
N GLU A 223 -11.71 -20.11 28.38
CA GLU A 223 -11.09 -19.86 29.68
C GLU A 223 -11.11 -18.35 29.95
N PRO A 224 -11.50 -17.91 31.16
CA PRO A 224 -11.40 -16.52 31.52
C PRO A 224 -9.98 -16.24 32.02
N THR A 225 -9.33 -15.20 31.52
CA THR A 225 -8.21 -14.61 32.25
C THR A 225 -8.29 -13.10 32.20
N ASP A 226 -8.71 -12.60 33.35
CA ASP A 226 -8.45 -11.27 33.87
C ASP A 226 -6.98 -10.88 33.65
N SER A 227 -6.74 -9.78 32.94
CA SER A 227 -5.53 -8.99 33.14
C SER A 227 -5.75 -7.57 32.62
N SER A 228 -5.79 -6.66 33.58
CA SER A 228 -5.52 -5.24 33.36
C SER A 228 -4.19 -5.10 32.61
N ILE A 229 -4.21 -4.49 31.43
CA ILE A 229 -2.98 -4.12 30.72
C ILE A 229 -2.75 -2.63 30.93
N GLU A 230 -1.67 -2.35 31.66
CA GLU A 230 -1.12 -1.01 31.87
C GLU A 230 -0.85 -0.32 30.53
N LEU A 231 -1.11 0.99 30.54
CA LEU A 231 -1.01 1.88 29.40
C LEU A 231 0.46 2.18 29.08
N GLU A 232 1.19 1.23 28.49
CA GLU A 232 2.55 1.51 28.04
C GLU A 232 2.53 2.40 26.78
N SER A 233 2.90 3.67 26.97
CA SER A 233 3.13 4.66 25.93
C SER A 233 4.28 4.22 25.02
N HIS A 234 3.97 3.63 23.87
CA HIS A 234 4.98 3.19 22.92
C HIS A 234 5.41 4.30 21.95
N THR A 235 6.71 4.52 21.94
CA THR A 235 7.48 5.51 21.19
C THR A 235 7.58 5.13 19.71
N TRP A 236 7.13 6.05 18.85
CA TRP A 236 7.23 5.98 17.40
C TRP A 236 8.68 6.12 16.90
N PRO A 237 9.08 5.49 15.78
CA PRO A 237 10.43 5.64 15.22
C PRO A 237 10.70 7.10 14.85
N ALA A 238 11.88 7.63 15.18
CA ALA A 238 12.24 9.05 15.14
C ALA A 238 12.35 9.71 13.74
N THR A 239 11.99 9.02 12.66
CA THR A 239 12.31 9.45 11.29
C THR A 239 11.18 10.18 10.56
N ALA A 240 9.90 9.86 10.81
CA ALA A 240 8.78 10.59 10.19
C ALA A 240 8.55 11.93 10.92
N SER A 241 8.39 13.04 10.20
CA SER A 241 8.04 14.34 10.81
C SER A 241 6.74 14.23 11.61
N SER A 242 6.66 14.86 12.79
CA SER A 242 5.46 14.85 13.66
C SER A 242 4.18 15.25 12.94
N GLN A 243 4.29 16.10 11.90
CA GLN A 243 3.17 16.52 11.06
C GLN A 243 2.62 15.38 10.19
N HIS A 244 3.50 14.59 9.57
CA HIS A 244 3.11 13.44 8.75
C HIS A 244 2.46 12.35 9.59
N ARG A 245 2.92 12.16 10.83
CA ARG A 245 2.28 11.27 11.79
C ARG A 245 0.88 11.74 12.16
N ALA A 246 0.71 13.02 12.42
CA ALA A 246 -0.61 13.59 12.71
C ALA A 246 -1.57 13.44 11.51
N ILE A 247 -1.06 13.58 10.27
CA ILE A 247 -1.85 13.36 9.05
C ILE A 247 -2.22 11.88 8.90
N ALA A 248 -1.28 10.95 9.04
CA ALA A 248 -1.57 9.51 8.98
C ALA A 248 -2.58 9.09 10.05
N GLN A 249 -2.42 9.60 11.29
CA GLN A 249 -3.37 9.41 12.38
C GLN A 249 -4.73 10.02 12.04
N LYS A 250 -4.77 11.24 11.46
CA LYS A 250 -6.00 11.89 11.01
C LYS A 250 -6.69 11.09 9.91
N VAL A 251 -5.96 10.57 8.94
CA VAL A 251 -6.51 9.72 7.87
C VAL A 251 -7.11 8.45 8.50
N ALA A 252 -6.42 7.85 9.48
CA ALA A 252 -6.92 6.70 10.21
C ALA A 252 -8.12 7.01 11.14
N THR A 253 -8.28 8.25 11.61
CA THR A 253 -9.37 8.67 12.54
C THR A 253 -10.52 9.41 11.86
N ALA A 254 -10.35 9.98 10.67
CA ALA A 254 -11.42 10.56 9.85
C ALA A 254 -12.51 9.52 9.51
N VAL A 255 -12.15 8.23 9.62
CA VAL A 255 -13.04 7.07 9.64
C VAL A 255 -14.11 7.15 10.76
N GLY A 256 -13.91 7.92 11.83
CA GLY A 256 -14.77 7.95 13.02
C GLY A 256 -15.61 9.20 13.26
N ALA A 257 -15.48 10.27 12.47
CA ALA A 257 -16.12 11.55 12.80
C ALA A 257 -16.55 12.37 11.56
N SER A 258 -17.72 12.07 11.02
CA SER A 258 -18.55 13.09 10.36
C SER A 258 -20.00 12.66 10.41
N ARG A 259 -20.84 13.50 11.02
CA ARG A 259 -22.30 13.42 10.97
C ARG A 259 -22.77 14.11 9.70
N THR A 260 -23.89 13.61 9.17
CA THR A 260 -24.79 14.20 8.15
C THR A 260 -24.27 14.32 6.72
N GLY A 261 -25.01 13.72 5.79
CA GLY A 261 -24.89 13.86 4.33
C GLY A 261 -25.03 12.53 3.59
N GLU A 262 -26.26 12.09 3.33
CA GLU A 262 -26.60 10.89 2.55
C GLU A 262 -26.19 11.00 1.08
N CYS A 263 -25.84 9.88 0.46
CA CYS A 263 -25.76 9.70 -0.99
C CYS A 263 -26.52 8.40 -1.32
N HIS A 264 -27.52 8.52 -2.19
CA HIS A 264 -28.38 7.43 -2.69
C HIS A 264 -27.75 6.71 -3.88
#